data_AF-A0A535KK17-F1
#
_entry.id   AF-A0A535KK17-F1
#
_cell.length_a   1.000
_cell.length_b   1.000
_cell.length_c   1.000
_cell.angle_alpha   90.00
_cell.angle_beta   90.00
_cell.angle_gamma   90.00
#
_symmetry.space_group_name_H-M   'P 1'
#
loop_
_entity.id
_entity.type
_entity.pdbx_description
1 polymer ?
#
loop_
_entity_poly.entity_id
_entity_poly.type
_entity_poly.pdbx_seq_one_letter_code
_entity_poly.pdbx_strand_id
1 'polypeptide(L)'
;MATNRLKGDDCERDWIWEREVETAPWEETRRISAGAWERQYRRLRESSPFYARRFREAGAGSSFVSLGDLTQLPFTTKEELKQALDEDPPFGSNLCVAPEQVKRVYQTSGTSGVPSVLALTRGDMESWTLMGTRTYYATGIHEHSSVLTTFGAGPFVAGHTHFVLLRIGVRSVPVAPGDTERVVFGLRAGLADTLLSTASFAQYLANRLEKTEAEPSSIPLTHVVTGGEPGGGIPAIRDHIQRVLGVTVTEVMGIGDIAPSLFGECTHQQGMHFCGAGHRADRGHIMRMRADELPPARDGQA
;
A
#
# COMPACT_ATOMS: atom_id res chain seq x y z
N MET A 1 23.58 0.76 -20.46
CA MET A 1 22.32 0.14 -20.00
C MET A 1 21.92 0.88 -18.75
N ALA A 2 20.70 1.42 -18.65
CA ALA A 2 20.22 1.94 -17.37
C ALA A 2 20.31 0.80 -16.37
N THR A 3 21.10 0.97 -15.31
CA THR A 3 21.12 0.00 -14.22
C THR A 3 19.73 0.04 -13.59
N ASN A 4 19.10 -1.13 -13.38
CA ASN A 4 17.83 -1.23 -12.65
C ASN A 4 17.99 -0.92 -11.16
N ARG A 5 18.93 -0.04 -10.82
CA ARG A 5 19.44 0.20 -9.48
C ARG A 5 19.39 1.68 -9.13
N LEU A 6 19.13 1.97 -7.87
CA LEU A 6 19.34 3.31 -7.33
C LEU A 6 20.82 3.67 -7.44
N LYS A 7 21.08 4.97 -7.57
CA LYS A 7 22.45 5.48 -7.67
C LYS A 7 23.21 5.14 -6.37
N GLY A 8 24.27 4.36 -6.50
CA GLY A 8 25.10 3.96 -5.36
C GLY A 8 24.65 2.67 -4.66
N ASP A 9 23.65 1.97 -5.17
CA ASP A 9 23.25 0.66 -4.65
C ASP A 9 24.28 -0.43 -5.04
N ASP A 10 24.96 -0.95 -4.02
CA ASP A 10 25.95 -2.04 -4.07
C ASP A 10 25.38 -3.40 -3.60
N CYS A 11 24.08 -3.49 -3.33
CA CYS A 11 23.42 -4.71 -2.88
C CYS A 11 23.53 -5.81 -3.94
N GLU A 12 24.13 -6.94 -3.58
CA GLU A 12 24.25 -8.10 -4.48
C GLU A 12 22.97 -8.95 -4.51
N ARG A 13 22.01 -8.69 -3.61
CA ARG A 13 20.74 -9.40 -3.60
C ARG A 13 19.90 -9.05 -4.81
N ASP A 14 19.04 -9.99 -5.14
CA ASP A 14 18.00 -9.82 -6.14
C ASP A 14 17.11 -8.63 -5.80
N TRP A 15 16.73 -7.84 -6.81
CA TRP A 15 15.80 -6.71 -6.68
C TRP A 15 14.32 -7.14 -6.71
N ILE A 16 14.09 -8.45 -6.76
CA ILE A 16 12.78 -9.09 -6.60
C ILE A 16 12.79 -9.88 -5.30
N TRP A 17 11.85 -9.58 -4.40
CA TRP A 17 11.82 -10.14 -3.04
C TRP A 17 11.45 -11.63 -3.04
N GLU A 18 10.41 -11.99 -3.78
CA GLU A 18 9.88 -13.34 -3.94
C GLU A 18 9.73 -13.67 -5.43
N ARG A 19 10.86 -13.95 -6.07
CA ARG A 19 10.93 -14.22 -7.52
C ARG A 19 9.92 -15.28 -8.00
N GLU A 20 9.73 -16.34 -7.24
CA GLU A 20 8.77 -17.40 -7.56
C GLU A 20 7.33 -16.89 -7.72
N VAL A 21 6.95 -15.85 -6.98
CA VAL A 21 5.61 -15.25 -7.04
C VAL A 21 5.58 -14.08 -8.01
N GLU A 22 6.55 -13.17 -7.93
CA GLU A 22 6.56 -11.91 -8.67
C GLU A 22 6.88 -12.10 -10.17
N THR A 23 7.52 -13.22 -10.53
CA THR A 23 7.82 -13.57 -11.92
C THR A 23 7.07 -14.81 -12.42
N ALA A 24 6.08 -15.28 -11.64
CA ALA A 24 5.26 -16.42 -12.00
C ALA A 24 4.58 -16.20 -13.36
N PRO A 25 4.53 -17.23 -14.24
CA PRO A 25 3.74 -17.15 -15.47
C PRO A 25 2.27 -16.81 -15.17
N TRP A 26 1.62 -16.12 -16.09
CA TRP A 26 0.24 -15.67 -15.92
C TRP A 26 -0.72 -16.81 -15.56
N GLU A 27 -0.61 -17.97 -16.21
CA GLU A 27 -1.48 -19.12 -15.93
C GLU A 27 -1.30 -19.65 -14.51
N GLU A 28 -0.07 -19.63 -13.99
CA GLU A 28 0.21 -20.04 -12.61
C GLU A 28 -0.36 -19.03 -11.61
N THR A 29 -0.17 -17.74 -11.88
CA THR A 29 -0.76 -16.65 -11.09
C THR A 29 -2.29 -16.77 -11.05
N ARG A 30 -2.93 -17.05 -12.20
CA ARG A 30 -4.37 -17.23 -12.31
C ARG A 30 -4.85 -18.46 -11.54
N ARG A 31 -4.12 -19.58 -11.62
CA ARG A 31 -4.43 -20.82 -10.89
C ARG A 31 -4.37 -20.60 -9.37
N ILE A 32 -3.32 -19.95 -8.88
CA ILE A 32 -3.16 -19.61 -7.46
C ILE A 32 -4.30 -18.68 -7.01
N SER A 33 -4.61 -17.66 -7.80
CA SER A 33 -5.67 -16.69 -7.53
C SER A 33 -7.05 -17.36 -7.49
N ALA A 34 -7.32 -18.32 -8.37
CA ALA A 34 -8.59 -19.05 -8.40
C ALA A 34 -8.78 -19.89 -7.12
N GLY A 35 -7.72 -20.57 -6.65
CA GLY A 35 -7.77 -21.30 -5.39
C GLY A 35 -7.91 -20.39 -4.16
N ALA A 36 -7.27 -19.22 -4.17
CA ALA A 36 -7.45 -18.21 -3.12
C ALA A 36 -8.88 -17.68 -3.09
N TRP A 37 -9.44 -17.37 -4.27
CA TRP A 37 -10.81 -16.92 -4.42
C TRP A 37 -11.82 -17.96 -3.94
N GLU A 38 -11.64 -19.24 -4.23
CA GLU A 38 -12.57 -20.28 -3.77
C GLU A 38 -12.67 -20.33 -2.24
N ARG A 39 -11.52 -20.31 -1.54
CA ARG A 39 -11.48 -20.27 -0.08
C ARG A 39 -12.14 -19.00 0.45
N GLN A 40 -11.85 -17.88 -0.19
CA GLN A 40 -12.36 -16.57 0.16
C GLN A 40 -13.89 -16.50 0.03
N TYR A 41 -14.43 -16.94 -1.10
CA TYR A 41 -15.86 -16.96 -1.37
C TYR A 41 -16.60 -17.86 -0.37
N ARG A 42 -16.05 -19.04 -0.06
CA ARG A 42 -16.61 -19.95 0.96
C ARG A 42 -16.65 -19.27 2.33
N ARG A 43 -15.53 -18.69 2.76
CA ARG A 43 -15.42 -17.98 4.05
C ARG A 43 -16.42 -16.84 4.16
N LEU A 44 -16.57 -16.06 3.10
CA LEU A 44 -17.53 -14.96 3.05
C LEU A 44 -18.98 -15.43 3.25
N ARG A 45 -19.35 -16.54 2.59
CA ARG A 45 -20.69 -17.12 2.71
C ARG A 45 -20.96 -17.70 4.08
N GLU A 46 -19.97 -18.33 4.69
CA GLU A 46 -20.12 -19.08 5.94
C GLU A 46 -19.96 -18.20 7.18
N SER A 47 -19.13 -17.16 7.11
CA SER A 47 -18.68 -16.43 8.29
C SER A 47 -19.04 -14.94 8.30
N SER A 48 -19.46 -14.34 7.18
CA SER A 48 -19.91 -12.93 7.16
C SER A 48 -21.41 -12.83 6.92
N PRO A 49 -22.20 -12.44 7.94
CA PRO A 49 -23.62 -12.14 7.77
C PRO A 49 -23.91 -11.13 6.65
N PHE A 50 -23.07 -10.09 6.52
CA PHE A 50 -23.15 -9.09 5.46
C PHE A 50 -23.01 -9.70 4.06
N TYR A 51 -21.90 -10.41 3.78
CA TYR A 51 -21.67 -10.97 2.44
C TYR A 51 -22.60 -12.15 2.12
N ALA A 52 -22.94 -12.97 3.11
CA ALA A 52 -23.93 -14.04 2.95
C ALA A 52 -25.30 -13.49 2.51
N ARG A 53 -25.74 -12.37 3.10
CA ARG A 53 -26.97 -11.67 2.70
C ARG A 53 -26.87 -11.13 1.27
N ARG A 54 -25.80 -10.39 0.94
CA ARG A 54 -25.60 -9.83 -0.40
C ARG A 54 -25.56 -10.88 -1.50
N PHE A 55 -24.88 -12.00 -1.26
CA PHE A 55 -24.82 -13.07 -2.25
C PHE A 55 -26.18 -13.72 -2.46
N ARG A 56 -27.00 -13.90 -1.42
CA ARG A 56 -28.38 -14.38 -1.62
C ARG A 56 -29.23 -13.40 -2.43
N GLU A 57 -29.16 -12.11 -2.10
CA GLU A 57 -29.93 -11.05 -2.79
C GLU A 57 -29.53 -10.91 -4.27
N ALA A 58 -28.26 -11.13 -4.59
CA ALA A 58 -27.76 -11.15 -5.95
C ALA A 58 -28.03 -12.47 -6.72
N GLY A 59 -28.70 -13.46 -6.10
CA GLY A 59 -28.89 -14.79 -6.69
C GLY A 59 -27.61 -15.64 -6.76
N ALA A 60 -26.49 -15.14 -6.24
CA ALA A 60 -25.17 -15.77 -6.23
C ALA A 60 -24.88 -16.52 -4.92
N GLY A 61 -25.92 -16.93 -4.18
CA GLY A 61 -25.82 -17.52 -2.84
C GLY A 61 -25.94 -19.04 -2.80
N SER A 62 -26.42 -19.68 -3.87
CA SER A 62 -26.71 -21.12 -3.93
C SER A 62 -25.63 -21.96 -4.61
N SER A 63 -24.83 -21.36 -5.50
CA SER A 63 -23.77 -22.03 -6.26
C SER A 63 -22.47 -21.24 -6.18
N PHE A 64 -21.35 -21.94 -6.36
CA PHE A 64 -20.03 -21.31 -6.37
C PHE A 64 -19.87 -20.38 -7.58
N VAL A 65 -19.47 -19.13 -7.34
CA VAL A 65 -19.08 -18.20 -8.40
C VAL A 65 -17.58 -18.31 -8.62
N SER A 66 -17.15 -18.65 -9.83
CA SER A 66 -15.74 -18.81 -10.16
C SER A 66 -15.00 -17.46 -10.22
N LEU A 67 -13.66 -17.50 -10.24
CA LEU A 67 -12.86 -16.27 -10.40
C LEU A 67 -13.15 -15.58 -11.74
N GLY A 68 -13.46 -16.34 -12.79
CA GLY A 68 -13.81 -15.78 -14.11
C GLY A 68 -15.19 -15.12 -14.13
N ASP A 69 -16.04 -15.44 -13.17
CA ASP A 69 -17.43 -15.00 -13.06
C ASP A 69 -17.63 -13.94 -11.97
N LEU A 70 -16.54 -13.35 -11.45
CA LEU A 70 -16.60 -12.29 -10.43
C LEU A 70 -17.53 -11.13 -10.83
N THR A 71 -17.74 -10.91 -12.13
CA THR A 71 -18.64 -9.87 -12.64
C THR A 71 -20.10 -10.08 -12.27
N GLN A 72 -20.50 -11.31 -11.93
CA GLN A 72 -21.84 -11.67 -11.46
C GLN A 72 -22.10 -11.24 -10.01
N LEU A 73 -21.04 -10.97 -9.23
CA LEU A 73 -21.18 -10.50 -7.85
C LEU A 73 -21.38 -8.97 -7.79
N PRO A 74 -22.20 -8.48 -6.84
CA PRO A 74 -22.35 -7.06 -6.63
C PRO A 74 -21.05 -6.44 -6.12
N PHE A 75 -20.85 -5.17 -6.44
CA PHE A 75 -19.80 -4.35 -5.82
C PHE A 75 -20.07 -4.19 -4.32
N THR A 76 -19.05 -3.83 -3.54
CA THR A 76 -19.20 -3.41 -2.14
C THR A 76 -18.76 -1.97 -2.03
N THR A 77 -19.64 -1.09 -1.55
CA THR A 77 -19.35 0.34 -1.42
C THR A 77 -18.90 0.70 0.00
N LYS A 78 -18.33 1.89 0.14
CA LYS A 78 -17.92 2.44 1.44
C LYS A 78 -19.10 2.65 2.38
N GLU A 79 -20.22 3.09 1.83
CA GLU A 79 -21.47 3.30 2.55
C GLU A 79 -22.00 1.99 3.11
N GLU A 80 -21.95 0.91 2.33
CA GLU A 80 -22.39 -0.42 2.77
C GLU A 80 -21.49 -0.99 3.87
N LEU A 81 -20.17 -0.79 3.78
CA LEU A 81 -19.24 -1.18 4.84
C LEU A 81 -19.49 -0.39 6.13
N LYS A 82 -19.81 0.90 6.01
CA LYS A 82 -20.20 1.72 7.15
C LYS A 82 -21.51 1.25 7.77
N GLN A 83 -22.51 0.94 6.95
CA GLN A 83 -23.77 0.38 7.43
C GLN A 83 -23.54 -0.95 8.15
N ALA A 84 -22.66 -1.82 7.63
CA ALA A 84 -22.31 -3.06 8.31
C ALA A 84 -21.73 -2.81 9.71
N LEU A 85 -20.89 -1.78 9.89
CA LEU A 85 -20.39 -1.34 11.20
C LEU A 85 -21.50 -0.87 12.14
N ASP A 86 -22.47 -0.11 11.61
CA ASP A 86 -23.62 0.39 12.39
C ASP A 86 -24.59 -0.75 12.78
N GLU A 87 -24.71 -1.79 11.94
CA GLU A 87 -25.54 -2.99 12.19
C GLU A 87 -25.03 -3.83 13.36
N ASP A 88 -23.70 -3.97 13.50
CA ASP A 88 -23.08 -4.85 14.51
C ASP A 88 -21.75 -4.25 15.06
N PRO A 89 -21.83 -3.21 15.89
CA PRO A 89 -20.63 -2.55 16.41
C PRO A 89 -19.84 -3.46 17.37
N PRO A 90 -18.50 -3.34 17.44
CA PRO A 90 -17.69 -2.27 16.84
C PRO A 90 -17.03 -2.64 15.50
N PHE A 91 -17.17 -3.89 15.04
CA PHE A 91 -16.43 -4.43 13.89
C PHE A 91 -17.27 -4.71 12.67
N GLY A 92 -18.60 -4.66 12.82
CA GLY A 92 -19.58 -4.76 11.77
C GLY A 92 -19.93 -6.19 11.37
N SER A 93 -21.10 -6.31 10.73
CA SER A 93 -21.65 -7.58 10.23
C SER A 93 -20.85 -8.17 9.06
N ASN A 94 -19.85 -7.45 8.57
CA ASN A 94 -18.85 -7.88 7.59
C ASN A 94 -17.66 -8.63 8.21
N LEU A 95 -17.49 -8.63 9.54
CA LEU A 95 -16.44 -9.37 10.22
C LEU A 95 -16.62 -10.89 10.00
N CYS A 96 -15.53 -11.59 9.67
CA CYS A 96 -15.52 -13.04 9.39
C CYS A 96 -14.90 -13.89 10.52
N VAL A 97 -14.67 -13.30 11.69
CA VAL A 97 -14.00 -13.94 12.83
C VAL A 97 -14.65 -13.49 14.13
N ALA A 98 -14.45 -14.25 15.19
CA ALA A 98 -14.83 -13.80 16.53
C ALA A 98 -13.97 -12.59 16.95
N PRO A 99 -14.51 -11.63 17.73
CA PRO A 99 -13.80 -10.44 18.20
C PRO A 99 -12.43 -10.72 18.84
N GLU A 100 -12.28 -11.84 19.55
CA GLU A 100 -11.04 -12.21 20.23
C GLU A 100 -9.91 -12.53 19.25
N GLN A 101 -10.22 -12.84 17.99
CA GLN A 101 -9.24 -13.09 16.94
C GLN A 101 -8.70 -11.79 16.33
N VAL A 102 -9.38 -10.65 16.56
CA VAL A 102 -8.91 -9.31 16.14
C VAL A 102 -7.72 -8.91 17.00
N LYS A 103 -6.60 -8.55 16.36
CA LYS A 103 -5.32 -8.21 17.00
C LYS A 103 -4.84 -6.79 16.71
N ARG A 104 -5.35 -6.16 15.65
CA ARG A 104 -5.05 -4.76 15.31
C ARG A 104 -6.31 -4.10 14.79
N VAL A 105 -6.52 -2.88 15.23
CA VAL A 105 -7.61 -2.03 14.77
C VAL A 105 -7.03 -0.73 14.24
N TYR A 106 -7.42 -0.36 13.03
CA TYR A 106 -7.19 0.96 12.45
C TYR A 106 -8.51 1.73 12.43
N GLN A 107 -8.41 3.06 12.50
CA GLN A 107 -9.54 3.97 12.48
C GLN A 107 -9.28 5.05 11.43
N THR A 108 -10.22 5.22 10.50
CA THR A 108 -10.18 6.35 9.57
C THR A 108 -11.20 7.39 9.98
N SER A 109 -10.87 8.66 9.82
CA SER A 109 -11.81 9.77 10.00
C SER A 109 -12.93 9.63 8.96
N GLY A 110 -14.05 9.04 9.36
CA GLY A 110 -15.23 8.95 8.52
C GLY A 110 -15.81 10.34 8.22
N THR A 111 -16.44 10.49 7.07
CA THR A 111 -17.01 11.78 6.61
C THR A 111 -18.18 12.30 7.47
N SER A 112 -18.73 11.47 8.37
CA SER A 112 -19.85 11.83 9.25
C SER A 112 -19.49 11.91 10.74
N GLY A 113 -18.20 11.92 11.09
CA GLY A 113 -17.74 11.96 12.50
C GLY A 113 -17.73 10.62 13.22
N VAL A 114 -18.35 9.57 12.70
CA VAL A 114 -18.19 8.19 13.18
C VAL A 114 -17.00 7.55 12.44
N PRO A 115 -15.93 7.13 13.14
CA PRO A 115 -14.76 6.56 12.50
C PRO A 115 -15.07 5.19 11.90
N SER A 116 -14.61 4.93 10.66
CA SER A 116 -14.64 3.58 10.11
C SER A 116 -13.58 2.73 10.79
N VAL A 117 -13.95 1.50 11.16
CA VAL A 117 -13.09 0.57 11.88
C VAL A 117 -12.59 -0.49 10.92
N LEU A 118 -11.28 -0.70 10.90
CA LEU A 118 -10.67 -1.83 10.20
C LEU A 118 -10.03 -2.78 11.21
N ALA A 119 -10.63 -3.96 11.36
CA ALA A 119 -10.18 -5.01 12.25
C ALA A 119 -9.31 -6.03 11.51
N LEU A 120 -8.15 -6.34 12.06
CA LEU A 120 -7.19 -7.29 11.50
C LEU A 120 -6.87 -8.40 12.48
N THR A 121 -6.89 -9.63 12.00
CA THR A 121 -6.26 -10.77 12.66
C THR A 121 -4.74 -10.71 12.51
N ARG A 122 -4.03 -11.64 13.18
CA ARG A 122 -2.58 -11.83 12.95
C ARG A 122 -2.28 -12.22 11.50
N GLY A 123 -3.10 -13.08 10.90
CA GLY A 123 -2.95 -13.51 9.51
C GLY A 123 -3.11 -12.34 8.53
N ASP A 124 -4.06 -11.44 8.78
CA ASP A 124 -4.25 -10.24 7.95
C ASP A 124 -3.05 -9.30 8.00
N MET A 125 -2.46 -9.10 9.18
CA MET A 125 -1.25 -8.30 9.33
C MET A 125 -0.06 -8.91 8.58
N GLU A 126 0.13 -10.22 8.66
CA GLU A 126 1.20 -10.91 7.93
C GLU A 126 1.00 -10.78 6.42
N SER A 127 -0.25 -10.91 5.96
CA SER A 127 -0.64 -10.72 4.56
C SER A 127 -0.29 -9.32 4.05
N TRP A 128 -0.67 -8.29 4.81
CA TRP A 128 -0.33 -6.90 4.52
C TRP A 128 1.17 -6.67 4.52
N THR A 129 1.88 -7.28 5.47
CA THR A 129 3.34 -7.18 5.55
C THR A 129 4.00 -7.82 4.33
N LEU A 130 3.54 -9.00 3.88
CA LEU A 130 4.06 -9.69 2.71
C LEU A 130 3.86 -8.89 1.42
N MET A 131 2.63 -8.43 1.17
CA MET A 131 2.32 -7.60 0.00
C MET A 131 3.11 -6.29 0.03
N GLY A 132 3.13 -5.61 1.18
CA GLY A 132 3.89 -4.39 1.36
C GLY A 132 5.40 -4.61 1.15
N THR A 133 5.94 -5.74 1.58
CA THR A 133 7.36 -6.03 1.40
C THR A 133 7.71 -6.03 -0.08
N ARG A 134 6.92 -6.69 -0.92
CA ARG A 134 7.13 -6.67 -2.38
C ARG A 134 6.99 -5.27 -2.97
N THR A 135 5.96 -4.51 -2.57
CA THR A 135 5.74 -3.16 -3.12
C THR A 135 6.89 -2.21 -2.77
N TYR A 136 7.33 -2.18 -1.51
CA TYR A 136 8.43 -1.31 -1.10
C TYR A 136 9.78 -1.81 -1.62
N TYR A 137 9.99 -3.13 -1.68
CA TYR A 137 11.21 -3.68 -2.28
C TYR A 137 11.34 -3.33 -3.76
N ALA A 138 10.25 -3.39 -4.52
CA ALA A 138 10.23 -2.96 -5.92
C ALA A 138 10.64 -1.48 -6.09
N THR A 139 10.38 -0.62 -5.11
CA THR A 139 10.79 0.79 -5.15
C THR A 139 12.30 1.03 -5.02
N GLY A 140 13.07 0.01 -4.67
CA GLY A 140 14.49 0.11 -4.37
C GLY A 140 14.81 0.26 -2.88
N ILE A 141 13.82 0.08 -1.99
CA ILE A 141 14.09 -0.06 -0.54
C ILE A 141 14.59 -1.47 -0.27
N HIS A 142 15.84 -1.57 0.18
CA HIS A 142 16.51 -2.84 0.48
C HIS A 142 17.14 -2.80 1.89
N GLU A 143 17.69 -3.93 2.33
CA GLU A 143 18.19 -4.08 3.72
C GLU A 143 19.27 -3.06 4.13
N HIS A 144 20.07 -2.60 3.17
CA HIS A 144 21.12 -1.60 3.39
C HIS A 144 20.55 -0.17 3.49
N SER A 145 19.31 0.05 3.05
CA SER A 145 18.66 1.36 3.08
C SER A 145 18.41 1.81 4.51
N SER A 146 18.42 3.12 4.69
CA SER A 146 18.06 3.78 5.94
C SER A 146 16.87 4.70 5.68
N VAL A 147 15.70 4.29 6.17
CA VAL A 147 14.42 4.87 5.78
C VAL A 147 13.88 5.76 6.90
N LEU A 148 13.87 7.07 6.67
CA LEU A 148 13.12 8.01 7.49
C LEU A 148 11.70 8.12 6.95
N THR A 149 10.71 7.86 7.79
CA THR A 149 9.30 7.94 7.39
C THR A 149 8.51 8.96 8.18
N THR A 150 7.69 9.72 7.47
CA THR A 150 6.68 10.61 8.06
C THR A 150 5.32 9.93 8.21
N PHE A 151 5.17 8.65 7.86
CA PHE A 151 3.93 7.92 8.13
C PHE A 151 3.83 7.56 9.62
N GLY A 152 2.76 8.01 10.25
CA GLY A 152 2.54 7.80 11.68
C GLY A 152 2.15 6.35 11.99
N ALA A 153 2.59 5.84 13.13
CA ALA A 153 2.16 4.53 13.67
C ALA A 153 0.72 4.54 14.25
N GLY A 154 0.04 5.68 14.13
CA GLY A 154 -1.27 5.98 14.72
C GLY A 154 -2.46 5.29 14.04
N PRO A 155 -3.63 5.94 13.97
CA PRO A 155 -4.90 5.27 13.66
C PRO A 155 -5.01 4.88 12.18
N PHE A 156 -4.19 5.45 11.30
CA PHE A 156 -4.23 5.19 9.87
C PHE A 156 -3.46 3.94 9.47
N VAL A 157 -3.98 3.26 8.45
CA VAL A 157 -3.40 2.03 7.87
C VAL A 157 -1.96 2.21 7.35
N ALA A 158 -1.56 3.44 7.00
CA ALA A 158 -0.18 3.76 6.61
C ALA A 158 0.85 3.41 7.71
N GLY A 159 0.43 3.38 8.98
CA GLY A 159 1.28 2.92 10.08
C GLY A 159 1.67 1.44 9.99
N HIS A 160 1.02 0.64 9.13
CA HIS A 160 1.44 -0.73 8.89
C HIS A 160 2.79 -0.84 8.17
N THR A 161 3.21 0.20 7.45
CA THR A 161 4.50 0.23 6.76
C THR A 161 5.68 0.00 7.72
N HIS A 162 5.54 0.33 9.00
CA HIS A 162 6.57 0.01 10.00
C HIS A 162 6.88 -1.49 10.08
N PHE A 163 5.88 -2.37 9.99
CA PHE A 163 6.10 -3.82 9.97
C PHE A 163 6.80 -4.27 8.69
N VAL A 164 6.48 -3.62 7.56
CA VAL A 164 7.10 -3.90 6.26
C VAL A 164 8.57 -3.53 6.26
N LEU A 165 8.91 -2.32 6.71
CA LEU A 165 10.29 -1.85 6.78
C LEU A 165 11.14 -2.76 7.68
N LEU A 166 10.59 -3.19 8.83
CA LEU A 166 11.25 -4.14 9.72
C LEU A 166 11.43 -5.53 9.07
N ARG A 167 10.49 -5.98 8.24
CA ARG A 167 10.61 -7.25 7.51
C ARG A 167 11.69 -7.20 6.43
N ILE A 168 11.80 -6.07 5.71
CA ILE A 168 12.90 -5.86 4.74
C ILE A 168 14.25 -5.82 5.45
N GLY A 169 14.28 -5.39 6.72
CA GLY A 169 15.50 -5.34 7.54
C GLY A 169 16.21 -3.99 7.49
N VAL A 170 15.52 -2.92 7.10
CA VAL A 170 16.11 -1.58 6.98
C VAL A 170 16.36 -0.93 8.33
N ARG A 171 17.25 0.06 8.38
CA ARG A 171 17.26 1.03 9.49
C ARG A 171 16.02 1.94 9.37
N SER A 172 15.00 1.71 10.21
CA SER A 172 13.76 2.52 10.21
C SER A 172 13.83 3.68 11.20
N VAL A 173 13.57 4.91 10.72
CA VAL A 173 13.52 6.15 11.52
C VAL A 173 12.10 6.73 11.47
N PRO A 174 11.22 6.36 12.42
CA PRO A 174 9.80 6.74 12.40
C PRO A 174 9.56 8.12 13.02
N VAL A 175 9.59 9.18 12.20
CA VAL A 175 9.37 10.57 12.67
C VAL A 175 7.90 10.91 12.84
N ALA A 176 7.01 10.28 12.07
CA ALA A 176 5.58 10.61 11.96
C ALA A 176 5.33 12.02 11.35
N PRO A 177 4.07 12.41 11.08
CA PRO A 177 3.77 13.72 10.49
C PRO A 177 3.98 14.88 11.48
N GLY A 178 4.24 16.07 10.94
CA GLY A 178 4.11 17.34 11.67
C GLY A 178 5.40 17.95 12.22
N ASP A 179 6.51 17.21 12.27
CA ASP A 179 7.81 17.73 12.76
C ASP A 179 8.85 17.81 11.63
N THR A 180 8.71 18.82 10.77
CA THR A 180 9.62 19.04 9.63
C THR A 180 11.08 19.23 10.07
N GLU A 181 11.34 19.92 11.18
CA GLU A 181 12.72 20.17 11.63
C GLU A 181 13.40 18.86 12.06
N ARG A 182 12.65 17.92 12.67
CA ARG A 182 13.17 16.59 12.97
C ARG A 182 13.49 15.79 11.71
N VAL A 183 12.68 15.92 10.65
CA VAL A 183 12.99 15.32 9.34
C VAL A 183 14.29 15.91 8.78
N VAL A 184 14.38 17.24 8.69
CA VAL A 184 15.57 17.93 8.15
C VAL A 184 16.82 17.58 8.95
N PHE A 185 16.73 17.56 10.28
CA PHE A 185 17.81 17.11 11.15
C PHE A 185 18.23 15.67 10.82
N GLY A 186 17.29 14.74 10.79
CA GLY A 186 17.58 13.32 10.55
C GLY A 186 18.26 13.07 9.20
N LEU A 187 17.82 13.78 8.16
CA LEU A 187 18.44 13.71 6.84
C LEU A 187 19.85 14.30 6.85
N ARG A 188 20.05 15.51 7.39
CA ARG A 188 21.38 16.15 7.48
C ARG A 188 22.38 15.38 8.35
N ALA A 189 21.89 14.74 9.41
CA ALA A 189 22.70 13.93 10.31
C ALA A 189 23.05 12.54 9.75
N GLY A 190 22.56 12.18 8.54
CA GLY A 190 22.80 10.87 7.95
C GLY A 190 22.09 9.72 8.66
N LEU A 191 21.00 10.01 9.39
CA LEU A 191 20.16 8.97 10.00
C LEU A 191 19.39 8.18 8.93
N ALA A 192 19.21 8.75 7.75
CA ALA A 192 18.54 8.13 6.62
C ALA A 192 19.11 8.62 5.29
N ASP A 193 19.11 7.73 4.30
CA ASP A 193 19.41 7.98 2.89
C ASP A 193 18.16 7.95 2.01
N THR A 194 17.03 7.51 2.60
CA THR A 194 15.75 7.34 1.95
C THR A 194 14.65 8.05 2.75
N LEU A 195 13.84 8.87 2.08
CA LEU A 195 12.66 9.51 2.66
C LEU A 195 11.38 8.81 2.18
N LEU A 196 10.59 8.29 3.11
CA LEU A 196 9.26 7.76 2.84
C LEU A 196 8.18 8.73 3.36
N SER A 197 7.46 9.40 2.47
CA SER A 197 6.48 10.44 2.83
C SER A 197 5.29 10.53 1.87
N THR A 198 4.40 11.50 2.10
CA THR A 198 3.46 11.94 1.05
C THR A 198 4.19 12.73 -0.03
N ALA A 199 3.61 12.82 -1.22
CA ALA A 199 4.21 13.57 -2.33
C ALA A 199 4.25 15.09 -2.03
N SER A 200 3.20 15.64 -1.43
CA SER A 200 3.11 17.03 -0.97
C SER A 200 4.18 17.38 0.04
N PHE A 201 4.51 16.48 0.96
CA PHE A 201 5.56 16.72 1.94
C PHE A 201 6.95 16.72 1.28
N ALA A 202 7.22 15.77 0.38
CA ALA A 202 8.47 15.75 -0.39
C ALA A 202 8.63 17.01 -1.25
N GLN A 203 7.55 17.45 -1.91
CA GLN A 203 7.51 18.70 -2.66
C GLN A 203 7.73 19.93 -1.76
N TYR A 204 7.10 19.97 -0.59
CA TYR A 204 7.30 21.03 0.39
C TYR A 204 8.76 21.09 0.85
N LEU A 205 9.39 19.94 1.14
CA LEU A 205 10.80 19.86 1.52
C LEU A 205 11.71 20.38 0.41
N ALA A 206 11.47 19.97 -0.84
CA ALA A 206 12.20 20.47 -2.01
C ALA A 206 12.10 22.00 -2.12
N ASN A 207 10.88 22.57 -2.12
CA ASN A 207 10.66 24.01 -2.19
C ASN A 207 11.36 24.79 -1.07
N ARG A 208 11.47 24.18 0.13
CA ARG A 208 12.10 24.82 1.29
C ARG A 208 13.63 24.82 1.19
N LEU A 209 14.20 23.73 0.69
CA LEU A 209 15.63 23.59 0.46
C LEU A 209 16.10 24.44 -0.73
N GLU A 210 15.29 24.58 -1.77
CA GLU A 210 15.60 25.48 -2.91
C GLU A 210 15.73 26.96 -2.48
N LYS A 211 14.94 27.40 -1.50
CA LYS A 211 14.95 28.79 -0.98
C LYS A 211 16.09 29.11 -0.03
N THR A 212 16.68 28.08 0.57
CA THR A 212 17.81 28.25 1.46
C THR A 212 19.03 28.02 0.58
N GLU A 213 19.90 29.00 0.34
CA GLU A 213 21.14 28.83 -0.48
C GLU A 213 22.10 27.74 0.03
N ALA A 214 21.66 26.89 0.95
CA ALA A 214 22.29 25.65 1.33
C ALA A 214 22.37 24.73 0.10
N GLU A 215 23.61 24.37 -0.25
CA GLU A 215 23.92 23.35 -1.23
C GLU A 215 23.10 22.07 -0.96
N PRO A 216 22.20 21.66 -1.89
CA PRO A 216 21.45 20.40 -1.77
C PRO A 216 22.36 19.19 -1.59
N SER A 217 23.61 19.28 -2.07
CA SER A 217 24.67 18.28 -1.89
C SER A 217 25.09 18.03 -0.43
N SER A 218 24.62 18.83 0.53
CA SER A 218 24.88 18.65 1.97
C SER A 218 24.00 17.60 2.64
N ILE A 219 22.95 17.11 1.96
CA ILE A 219 22.05 16.07 2.50
C ILE A 219 22.36 14.74 1.80
N PRO A 220 22.74 13.67 2.53
CA PRO A 220 23.02 12.35 1.97
C PRO A 220 21.74 11.58 1.57
N LEU A 221 20.76 12.28 0.98
CA LEU A 221 19.52 11.70 0.49
C LEU A 221 19.73 11.21 -0.95
N THR A 222 19.33 9.98 -1.24
CA THR A 222 19.47 9.38 -2.58
C THR A 222 18.13 8.95 -3.17
N HIS A 223 17.15 8.70 -2.31
CA HIS A 223 15.87 8.11 -2.67
C HIS A 223 14.71 8.75 -1.91
N VAL A 224 13.60 8.95 -2.62
CA VAL A 224 12.33 9.37 -2.04
C VAL A 224 11.25 8.39 -2.52
N VAL A 225 10.55 7.79 -1.56
CA VAL A 225 9.35 6.99 -1.83
C VAL A 225 8.13 7.78 -1.40
N THR A 226 7.22 8.05 -2.34
CA THR A 226 5.97 8.75 -2.04
C THR A 226 4.80 7.78 -1.94
N GLY A 227 3.80 8.11 -1.13
CA GLY A 227 2.53 7.38 -1.11
C GLY A 227 1.45 8.09 -0.31
N GLY A 228 0.25 7.50 -0.30
CA GLY A 228 -0.92 8.02 0.43
C GLY A 228 -1.72 9.09 -0.32
N GLU A 229 -1.15 9.70 -1.36
CA GLU A 229 -1.83 10.65 -2.25
C GLU A 229 -1.17 10.65 -3.63
N PRO A 230 -1.86 11.10 -4.69
CA PRO A 230 -1.26 11.26 -6.01
C PRO A 230 -0.15 12.31 -6.00
N GLY A 231 1.03 11.97 -6.52
CA GLY A 231 2.01 13.01 -6.88
C GLY A 231 3.36 12.50 -7.35
N GLY A 232 3.90 11.44 -6.75
CA GLY A 232 5.20 10.89 -7.15
C GLY A 232 5.20 10.36 -8.57
N GLY A 233 4.04 9.92 -9.07
CA GLY A 233 3.77 9.53 -10.45
C GLY A 233 3.58 10.67 -11.45
N ILE A 234 3.42 11.91 -10.98
CA ILE A 234 3.10 13.07 -11.84
C ILE A 234 4.42 13.71 -12.28
N PRO A 235 4.74 13.78 -13.60
CA PRO A 235 6.04 14.23 -14.10
C PRO A 235 6.47 15.60 -13.54
N ALA A 236 5.58 16.59 -13.56
CA ALA A 236 5.90 17.93 -13.07
C ALA A 236 6.30 17.99 -11.59
N ILE A 237 5.72 17.13 -10.74
CA ILE A 237 6.03 17.03 -9.31
C ILE A 237 7.31 16.23 -9.12
N ARG A 238 7.38 15.05 -9.75
CA ARG A 238 8.55 14.15 -9.72
C ARG A 238 9.82 14.87 -10.13
N ASP A 239 9.81 15.48 -11.32
CA ASP A 239 10.99 16.11 -11.92
C ASP A 239 11.49 17.28 -11.07
N HIS A 240 10.57 17.99 -10.40
CA HIS A 240 10.92 19.03 -9.46
C HIS A 240 11.66 18.46 -8.24
N ILE A 241 11.08 17.47 -7.57
CA ILE A 241 11.68 16.84 -6.38
C ILE A 241 13.06 16.25 -6.71
N GLN A 242 13.15 15.50 -7.81
CA GLN A 242 14.40 14.87 -8.24
C GLN A 242 15.50 15.89 -8.55
N ARG A 243 15.17 16.97 -9.27
CA ARG A 243 16.12 18.03 -9.62
C ARG A 243 16.64 18.76 -8.38
N VAL A 244 15.75 19.16 -7.48
CA VAL A 244 16.12 19.97 -6.31
C VAL A 244 16.87 19.15 -5.27
N LEU A 245 16.46 17.90 -5.04
CA LEU A 245 17.07 17.05 -4.01
C LEU A 245 18.19 16.16 -4.55
N GLY A 246 18.34 16.00 -5.87
CA GLY A 246 19.35 15.12 -6.46
C GLY A 246 19.06 13.63 -6.25
N VAL A 247 17.79 13.25 -6.13
CA VAL A 247 17.32 11.90 -5.74
C VAL A 247 16.60 11.18 -6.88
N THR A 248 16.40 9.86 -6.71
CA THR A 248 15.36 9.13 -7.45
C THR A 248 14.05 9.19 -6.67
N VAL A 249 12.92 9.40 -7.36
CA VAL A 249 11.58 9.39 -6.75
C VAL A 249 10.79 8.19 -7.29
N THR A 250 10.27 7.35 -6.39
CA THR A 250 9.36 6.24 -6.75
C THR A 250 8.08 6.34 -5.94
N GLU A 251 6.99 5.76 -6.44
CA GLU A 251 5.69 5.82 -5.78
C GLU A 251 5.18 4.43 -5.36
N VAL A 252 4.49 4.40 -4.22
CA VAL A 252 3.66 3.26 -3.79
C VAL A 252 2.21 3.69 -3.67
N MET A 253 1.30 2.78 -3.98
CA MET A 253 -0.14 2.98 -3.84
C MET A 253 -0.80 1.79 -3.16
N GLY A 254 -1.80 2.07 -2.33
CA GLY A 254 -2.63 1.05 -1.70
C GLY A 254 -4.03 1.59 -1.42
N ILE A 255 -4.87 0.70 -0.92
CA ILE A 255 -6.28 0.96 -0.60
C ILE A 255 -6.48 0.53 0.84
N GLY A 256 -6.86 1.45 1.72
CA GLY A 256 -6.88 1.17 3.15
C GLY A 256 -7.74 -0.04 3.55
N ASP A 257 -8.83 -0.30 2.84
CA ASP A 257 -9.73 -1.44 3.07
C ASP A 257 -9.14 -2.77 2.63
N ILE A 258 -8.16 -2.77 1.71
CA ILE A 258 -7.60 -3.96 1.06
C ILE A 258 -6.18 -4.23 1.57
N ALA A 259 -5.25 -3.30 1.35
CA ALA A 259 -3.92 -3.29 1.91
C ALA A 259 -3.29 -1.89 1.79
N PRO A 260 -2.52 -1.44 2.79
CA PRO A 260 -1.86 -0.12 2.82
C PRO A 260 -0.95 0.13 1.62
N SER A 261 -0.41 -0.93 1.03
CA SER A 261 0.37 -0.89 -0.20
C SER A 261 0.08 -2.15 -1.02
N LEU A 262 -0.29 -1.96 -2.29
CA LEU A 262 -0.62 -3.00 -3.28
C LEU A 262 0.19 -2.83 -4.56
N PHE A 263 0.64 -1.61 -4.83
CA PHE A 263 1.36 -1.23 -6.03
C PHE A 263 2.67 -0.54 -5.64
N GLY A 264 3.76 -0.91 -6.31
CA GLY A 264 5.07 -0.30 -6.14
C GLY A 264 5.71 -0.01 -7.49
N GLU A 265 6.18 1.22 -7.69
CA GLU A 265 6.91 1.65 -8.88
C GLU A 265 8.38 1.27 -8.77
N CYS A 266 8.91 0.60 -9.79
CA CYS A 266 10.34 0.31 -9.85
C CYS A 266 11.16 1.49 -10.37
N THR A 267 12.48 1.36 -10.35
CA THR A 267 13.44 2.37 -10.81
C THR A 267 13.33 2.73 -12.30
N HIS A 268 12.57 1.96 -13.09
CA HIS A 268 12.22 2.36 -14.46
C HIS A 268 11.22 3.54 -14.51
N GLN A 269 10.45 3.77 -13.43
CA GLN A 269 9.55 4.92 -13.32
C GLN A 269 8.47 5.01 -14.42
N GLN A 270 8.05 3.87 -14.96
CA GLN A 270 7.06 3.71 -16.04
C GLN A 270 5.72 3.13 -15.53
N GLY A 271 5.31 3.53 -14.33
CA GLY A 271 4.13 3.00 -13.67
C GLY A 271 4.46 1.95 -12.59
N MET A 272 3.42 1.47 -11.91
CA MET A 272 3.55 0.62 -10.74
C MET A 272 3.25 -0.85 -11.03
N HIS A 273 4.05 -1.75 -10.44
CA HIS A 273 3.78 -3.19 -10.41
C HIS A 273 2.67 -3.50 -9.42
N PHE A 274 1.69 -4.31 -9.82
CA PHE A 274 0.73 -4.90 -8.88
C PHE A 274 1.37 -6.05 -8.11
N CYS A 275 1.42 -5.96 -6.78
CA CYS A 275 2.13 -6.89 -5.90
C CYS A 275 1.19 -7.77 -5.05
N GLY A 276 -0.11 -7.79 -5.36
CA GLY A 276 -1.12 -8.58 -4.63
C GLY A 276 -1.15 -10.08 -4.98
N ALA A 277 -0.31 -10.55 -5.90
CA ALA A 277 -0.27 -11.95 -6.35
C ALA A 277 0.23 -12.91 -5.25
N GLY A 278 -0.05 -14.22 -5.39
CA GLY A 278 0.46 -15.25 -4.48
C GLY A 278 -0.08 -15.18 -3.04
N HIS A 279 -1.02 -14.29 -2.76
CA HIS A 279 -1.59 -14.14 -1.44
C HIS A 279 -2.65 -15.21 -1.15
N ARG A 280 -2.52 -15.91 -0.01
CA ARG A 280 -3.59 -16.75 0.54
C ARG A 280 -4.62 -15.83 1.19
N ALA A 281 -5.62 -15.41 0.42
CA ALA A 281 -6.71 -14.60 0.94
C ALA A 281 -7.40 -15.30 2.12
N ASP A 282 -7.08 -14.86 3.34
CA ASP A 282 -7.84 -15.15 4.56
C ASP A 282 -8.89 -14.04 4.84
N ARG A 283 -8.88 -12.97 4.02
CA ARG A 283 -9.65 -11.75 4.21
C ARG A 283 -11.01 -11.78 3.56
N GLY A 284 -12.05 -11.84 4.39
CA GLY A 284 -13.47 -11.62 4.09
C GLY A 284 -13.91 -10.29 3.45
N HIS A 285 -13.18 -9.68 2.51
CA HIS A 285 -13.65 -8.51 1.77
C HIS A 285 -13.51 -8.71 0.27
N ILE A 286 -14.64 -8.65 -0.44
CA ILE A 286 -14.66 -8.34 -1.87
C ILE A 286 -14.87 -6.84 -1.94
N MET A 287 -13.90 -6.13 -2.48
CA MET A 287 -14.12 -4.79 -3.02
C MET A 287 -13.83 -4.87 -4.51
N ARG A 288 -14.89 -5.06 -5.30
CA ARG A 288 -14.84 -4.69 -6.70
C ARG A 288 -14.86 -3.16 -6.68
N MET A 289 -13.87 -2.51 -7.27
CA MET A 289 -13.87 -1.05 -7.46
C MET A 289 -14.43 -0.74 -8.84
N ARG A 290 -15.25 0.31 -8.89
CA ARG A 290 -15.79 0.88 -10.12
C ARG A 290 -14.64 1.47 -10.95
N ALA A 291 -14.61 1.18 -12.26
CA ALA A 291 -13.57 1.74 -13.14
C ALA A 291 -13.65 3.28 -13.23
N ASP A 292 -14.83 3.84 -12.97
CA ASP A 292 -15.14 5.27 -12.85
C ASP A 292 -14.66 5.91 -11.53
N GLU A 293 -14.20 5.11 -10.55
CA GLU A 293 -13.59 5.58 -9.29
C GLU A 293 -12.06 5.39 -9.26
N LEU A 294 -11.48 4.74 -10.27
CA LEU A 294 -10.04 4.78 -10.51
C LEU A 294 -9.70 6.14 -11.11
N PRO A 295 -8.62 6.82 -10.68
CA PRO A 295 -8.16 8.00 -11.40
C PRO A 295 -7.98 7.61 -12.87
N PRO A 296 -8.52 8.39 -13.83
CA PRO A 296 -8.47 8.01 -15.23
C PRO A 296 -7.03 7.75 -15.62
N ALA A 297 -6.76 6.61 -16.24
CA ALA A 297 -5.56 6.44 -17.02
C ALA A 297 -5.59 7.56 -18.06
N ARG A 298 -4.74 8.58 -17.88
CA ARG A 298 -4.60 9.62 -18.88
C ARG A 298 -3.90 8.96 -20.06
N ASP A 299 -4.70 8.57 -21.04
CA ASP A 299 -4.21 8.23 -22.37
C ASP A 299 -3.31 9.37 -22.83
N GLY A 300 -2.06 9.03 -23.12
CA GLY A 300 -1.13 9.93 -23.76
C GLY A 300 -1.71 10.39 -25.09
N GLN A 301 -1.98 11.68 -25.19
CA GLN A 301 -2.17 12.36 -26.47
C GLN A 301 -1.17 13.50 -26.55
N ALA A 302 -0.18 13.28 -27.42
CA ALA A 302 0.70 14.20 -28.15
C ALA A 302 1.27 15.42 -27.41
#